data_AF-A0A7R9MCC6-F1
#
_entry.id   AF-A0A7R9MCC6-F1
#
_cell.length_a   1.000
_cell.length_b   1.000
_cell.length_c   1.000
_cell.angle_alpha   90.00
_cell.angle_beta   90.00
_cell.angle_gamma   90.00
#
_symmetry.space_group_name_H-M   'P 1'
#
loop_
_entity.id
_entity.type
_entity.pdbx_description
1 polymer ?
#
loop_
_entity_poly.entity_id
_entity_poly.type
_entity_poly.pdbx_seq_one_letter_code
_entity_poly.pdbx_strand_id
1 'polypeptide(L)'
;MRNIYSIIVDTKPESLPLLLTADLETFNLEDFKYNYVNMTAFRLVDSDNPLVRHTLRDIERFQPIGNNILNKSNVIQAGPALMYDAVYALSRGLHSLQQNSPFLLRFPNNASCDSEISWTDGSSLFNYIDSLMIR
;
A
#
# COMPACT_ATOMS: atom_id res chain seq x y z
N MET A 1 2.62 -27.44 -13.11
CA MET A 1 2.07 -26.07 -12.98
C MET A 1 2.26 -25.37 -14.30
N ARG A 2 1.18 -24.91 -14.97
CA ARG A 2 1.28 -24.16 -16.23
C ARG A 2 1.03 -22.69 -15.92
N ASN A 3 1.98 -21.85 -16.33
CA ASN A 3 1.98 -20.42 -16.07
C ASN A 3 1.08 -19.71 -17.09
N ILE A 4 0.36 -18.70 -16.61
CA ILE A 4 -0.40 -17.75 -17.41
C ILE A 4 0.42 -16.46 -17.45
N TYR A 5 0.66 -15.94 -18.65
CA TYR A 5 1.66 -14.90 -18.90
C TYR A 5 1.06 -13.48 -19.05
N SER A 6 -0.26 -13.34 -19.27
CA SER A 6 -0.94 -12.04 -19.21
C SER A 6 -2.47 -12.17 -19.14
N ILE A 7 -3.11 -11.19 -18.52
CA ILE A 7 -4.53 -10.88 -18.70
C ILE A 7 -4.64 -9.47 -19.28
N ILE A 8 -5.48 -9.31 -20.30
CA ILE A 8 -5.91 -8.00 -20.81
C ILE A 8 -7.31 -7.75 -20.25
N VAL A 9 -7.42 -6.76 -19.37
CA VAL A 9 -8.73 -6.31 -18.87
C VAL A 9 -9.14 -5.08 -19.66
N ASP A 10 -10.16 -5.25 -20.50
CA ASP A 10 -10.83 -4.13 -21.16
C ASP A 10 -11.92 -3.59 -20.22
N THR A 11 -11.58 -2.51 -19.52
CA THR A 11 -12.47 -1.84 -18.57
C THR A 11 -12.41 -0.34 -18.78
N LYS A 12 -13.52 0.35 -18.47
CA LYS A 12 -13.53 1.82 -18.51
C LYS A 12 -12.51 2.36 -17.51
N PRO A 13 -11.81 3.48 -17.79
CA PRO A 13 -10.81 4.06 -16.88
C PRO A 13 -11.35 4.29 -15.46
N GLU A 14 -12.63 4.65 -15.36
CA GLU A 14 -13.37 4.93 -14.12
C GLU A 14 -13.64 3.67 -13.30
N SER A 15 -13.51 2.49 -13.90
CA SER A 15 -13.62 1.18 -13.25
C SER A 15 -12.26 0.55 -12.95
N LEU A 16 -11.15 1.18 -13.35
CA LEU A 16 -9.80 0.74 -13.00
C LEU A 16 -9.56 0.74 -11.47
N PRO A 17 -10.04 1.74 -10.69
CA PRO A 17 -9.92 1.70 -9.24
C PRO A 17 -10.63 0.49 -8.64
N LEU A 18 -11.78 0.08 -9.21
CA LEU A 18 -12.53 -1.11 -8.78
C LEU A 18 -11.77 -2.41 -9.07
N LEU A 19 -11.00 -2.45 -10.16
CA LEU A 19 -10.12 -3.58 -10.46
C LEU A 19 -8.95 -3.68 -9.48
N LEU A 20 -8.37 -2.53 -9.09
CA LEU A 20 -7.27 -2.43 -8.14
C LEU A 20 -7.72 -2.59 -6.68
N THR A 21 -8.98 -2.31 -6.37
CA THR A 21 -9.61 -2.58 -5.05
C THR A 21 -10.25 -3.96 -4.96
N ALA A 22 -10.36 -4.69 -6.08
CA ALA A 22 -10.76 -6.08 -6.07
C ALA A 22 -9.59 -6.91 -5.55
N ASP A 23 -9.42 -6.90 -4.23
CA ASP A 23 -8.53 -7.79 -3.48
C ASP A 23 -9.08 -9.22 -3.62
N LEU A 24 -8.94 -9.85 -4.79
CA LEU A 24 -9.54 -11.16 -5.08
C LEU A 24 -9.10 -12.21 -4.06
N GLU A 25 -7.91 -12.04 -3.49
CA GLU A 25 -7.37 -12.86 -2.39
C GLU A 25 -8.17 -12.80 -1.09
N THR A 26 -8.99 -11.76 -0.89
CA THR A 26 -9.86 -11.59 0.28
C THR A 26 -11.24 -12.25 0.09
N PHE A 27 -11.61 -12.62 -1.13
CA PHE A 27 -12.89 -13.26 -1.41
C PHE A 27 -12.84 -14.76 -1.15
N ASN A 28 -13.91 -15.31 -0.57
CA ASN A 28 -14.08 -16.75 -0.48
C ASN A 28 -14.45 -17.31 -1.87
N LEU A 29 -13.53 -18.05 -2.48
CA LEU A 29 -13.71 -18.68 -3.80
C LEU A 29 -14.14 -20.16 -3.71
N GLU A 30 -14.55 -20.63 -2.52
CA GLU A 30 -14.92 -22.03 -2.29
C GLU A 30 -15.99 -22.53 -3.27
N ASP A 31 -17.01 -21.71 -3.57
CA ASP A 31 -18.09 -22.06 -4.50
C ASP A 31 -17.62 -22.23 -5.95
N PHE A 32 -16.51 -21.60 -6.32
CA PHE A 32 -15.95 -21.68 -7.66
C PHE A 32 -14.87 -22.76 -7.79
N LYS A 33 -14.29 -23.17 -6.66
CA LYS A 33 -13.22 -24.17 -6.58
C LYS A 33 -13.64 -25.52 -7.16
N TYR A 34 -14.92 -25.88 -7.05
CA TYR A 34 -15.44 -27.18 -7.50
C TYR A 34 -15.96 -27.19 -8.95
N ASN A 35 -15.99 -26.03 -9.62
CA ASN A 35 -16.56 -25.89 -10.96
C ASN A 35 -15.53 -25.98 -12.10
N TYR A 36 -14.30 -26.44 -11.80
CA TYR A 36 -13.20 -26.56 -12.78
C TYR A 36 -12.90 -25.27 -13.55
N VAL A 37 -13.19 -24.11 -12.95
CA VAL A 37 -12.93 -22.80 -13.56
C VAL A 37 -11.46 -22.44 -13.35
N ASN A 38 -10.77 -22.11 -14.44
CA ASN A 38 -9.44 -21.52 -14.35
C ASN A 38 -9.57 -20.03 -14.03
N MET A 39 -9.18 -19.66 -12.80
CA MET A 39 -9.16 -18.27 -12.34
C MET A 39 -7.72 -17.79 -12.22
N THR A 40 -7.47 -16.54 -12.59
CA THR A 40 -6.16 -15.90 -12.47
C THR A 40 -6.35 -14.46 -12.06
N ALA A 41 -5.52 -14.03 -11.13
CA ALA A 41 -5.62 -12.72 -10.51
C ALA A 41 -4.24 -12.18 -10.19
N PHE A 42 -4.19 -10.89 -9.93
CA PHE A 42 -3.02 -10.23 -9.38
C PHE A 42 -3.13 -10.19 -7.86
N ARG A 43 -1.98 -10.29 -7.20
CA ARG A 43 -1.84 -10.09 -5.77
C ARG A 43 -0.81 -9.00 -5.55
N LEU A 44 -1.20 -7.97 -4.80
CA LEU A 44 -0.32 -6.85 -4.50
C LEU A 44 0.59 -7.16 -3.32
N VAL A 45 0.05 -7.81 -2.28
CA VAL A 45 0.79 -8.09 -1.04
C VAL A 45 1.44 -9.46 -1.10
N ASP A 46 2.77 -9.52 -0.99
CA ASP A 46 3.49 -10.80 -0.93
C ASP A 46 3.46 -11.43 0.47
N SER A 47 2.37 -12.14 0.79
CA SER A 47 2.23 -12.90 2.04
C SER A 47 3.15 -14.13 2.17
N ASP A 48 3.91 -14.47 1.13
CA ASP A 48 4.95 -15.51 1.21
C ASP A 48 6.29 -14.93 1.67
N ASN A 49 6.49 -13.62 1.54
CA ASN A 49 7.67 -12.93 2.03
C ASN A 49 7.72 -12.98 3.57
N PRO A 50 8.80 -13.51 4.18
CA PRO A 50 8.94 -13.60 5.63
C PRO A 50 8.84 -12.24 6.35
N LEU A 51 9.36 -11.17 5.73
CA LEU A 51 9.30 -9.82 6.28
C LEU A 51 7.85 -9.34 6.36
N VAL A 52 7.09 -9.49 5.27
CA VAL A 52 5.67 -9.14 5.23
C VAL A 52 4.89 -9.93 6.26
N ARG A 53 5.12 -11.25 6.37
CA ARG A 53 4.47 -12.08 7.40
C ARG A 53 4.76 -11.62 8.82
N HIS A 54 5.98 -11.16 9.09
CA HIS A 54 6.35 -10.63 10.40
C HIS A 54 5.64 -9.30 10.67
N THR A 55 5.66 -8.38 9.70
CA THR A 55 4.96 -7.09 9.78
C THR A 55 3.46 -7.27 10.02
N LEU A 56 2.80 -8.19 9.30
CA LEU A 56 1.38 -8.47 9.49
C LEU A 56 1.08 -8.96 10.91
N ARG A 57 1.91 -9.87 11.45
CA ARG A 57 1.77 -10.32 12.86
C ARG A 57 1.94 -9.18 13.85
N ASP A 58 2.83 -8.24 13.59
CA ASP A 58 3.00 -7.09 14.46
C ASP A 58 1.81 -6.13 14.37
N ILE A 59 1.27 -5.88 13.17
CA ILE A 59 0.04 -5.10 12.97
C ILE A 59 -1.13 -5.73 13.72
N GLU A 60 -1.27 -7.06 13.70
CA GLU A 60 -2.32 -7.80 14.42
C GLU A 60 -2.29 -7.53 15.93
N ARG A 61 -1.10 -7.42 16.53
CA ARG A 61 -0.93 -7.16 17.97
C ARG A 61 -1.44 -5.79 18.39
N PHE A 62 -1.42 -4.81 17.48
CA PHE A 62 -1.88 -3.44 17.74
C PHE A 62 -3.37 -3.23 17.45
N GLN A 63 -4.13 -4.30 17.16
CA GLN A 63 -5.57 -4.28 16.90
C GLN A 63 -6.37 -5.01 18.01
N PRO A 64 -6.36 -4.54 19.27
CA PRO A 64 -7.03 -5.25 20.37
C PRO A 64 -8.56 -5.19 20.33
N ILE A 65 -9.15 -4.23 19.58
CA ILE A 65 -10.60 -4.01 19.50
C ILE A 65 -10.96 -3.62 18.05
N GLY A 66 -11.64 -4.50 17.31
CA GLY A 66 -12.09 -4.23 15.94
C GLY A 66 -12.27 -5.49 15.08
N ASN A 67 -12.81 -5.32 13.86
CA ASN A 67 -12.80 -6.37 12.85
C ASN A 67 -11.34 -6.70 12.51
N ASN A 68 -10.95 -7.97 12.61
CA ASN A 68 -9.61 -8.41 12.25
C ASN A 68 -9.28 -7.97 10.81
N ILE A 69 -8.36 -7.00 10.68
CA ILE A 69 -7.83 -6.55 9.38
C ILE A 69 -7.19 -7.72 8.63
N LEU A 70 -6.68 -8.70 9.38
CA LEU A 70 -6.18 -9.96 8.87
C LEU A 70 -7.27 -11.00 9.01
N ASN A 71 -7.82 -11.45 7.89
CA ASN A 71 -8.55 -12.71 7.92
C ASN A 71 -7.59 -13.82 8.41
N LYS A 72 -8.13 -14.83 9.11
CA LYS A 72 -7.37 -15.97 9.69
C LYS A 72 -6.40 -16.67 8.69
N SER A 73 -6.48 -16.33 7.41
CA SER A 73 -5.61 -16.71 6.30
C SER A 73 -4.32 -15.90 6.13
N ASN A 74 -3.98 -14.93 7.00
CA ASN A 74 -2.84 -13.98 6.82
C ASN A 74 -2.96 -13.10 5.56
N VAL A 75 -4.20 -12.83 5.13
CA VAL A 75 -4.48 -11.98 3.98
C VAL A 75 -4.97 -10.63 4.47
N ILE A 76 -4.39 -9.55 3.94
CA ILE A 76 -4.76 -8.16 4.20
C ILE A 76 -5.30 -7.55 2.91
N GLN A 77 -6.23 -6.61 3.03
CA GLN A 77 -6.67 -5.81 1.89
C GLN A 77 -5.54 -4.90 1.37
N ALA A 78 -5.51 -4.62 0.07
CA ALA A 78 -4.50 -3.74 -0.54
C ALA A 78 -4.54 -2.33 0.05
N GLY A 79 -5.73 -1.80 0.37
CA GLY A 79 -5.87 -0.45 0.94
C GLY A 79 -5.07 -0.24 2.23
N PRO A 80 -5.31 -1.04 3.29
CA PRO A 80 -4.52 -1.01 4.52
C PRO A 80 -3.02 -1.29 4.30
N ALA A 81 -2.67 -2.21 3.39
CA ALA A 81 -1.26 -2.48 3.08
C ALA A 81 -0.56 -1.27 2.44
N LEU A 82 -1.19 -0.64 1.45
CA LEU A 82 -0.68 0.58 0.82
C LEU A 82 -0.59 1.75 1.79
N MET A 83 -1.50 1.86 2.75
CA MET A 83 -1.42 2.87 3.81
C MET A 83 -0.19 2.66 4.70
N TYR A 84 0.10 1.41 5.07
CA TYR A 84 1.32 1.07 5.81
C TYR A 84 2.57 1.49 5.02
N ASP A 85 2.64 1.11 3.74
CA ASP A 85 3.77 1.44 2.87
C ASP A 85 3.92 2.96 2.65
N ALA A 86 2.81 3.70 2.53
CA ALA A 86 2.81 5.15 2.40
C ALA A 86 3.39 5.84 3.64
N VAL A 87 2.98 5.43 4.84
CA VAL A 87 3.56 5.95 6.10
C VAL A 87 5.03 5.57 6.22
N TYR A 88 5.39 4.35 5.83
CA TYR A 88 6.78 3.89 5.83
C TYR A 88 7.64 4.74 4.88
N ALA A 89 7.20 4.94 3.65
CA ALA A 89 7.86 5.80 2.65
C ALA A 89 8.06 7.22 3.17
N LEU A 90 7.00 7.82 3.73
CA LEU A 90 7.05 9.17 4.30
C LEU A 90 8.05 9.25 5.46
N SER A 91 8.04 8.27 6.38
CA SER A 91 8.96 8.24 7.52
C SER A 91 10.43 8.17 7.09
N ARG A 92 10.72 7.36 6.06
CA ARG A 92 12.06 7.19 5.49
C ARG A 92 12.50 8.44 4.73
N GLY A 93 11.58 9.09 4.00
CA GLY A 93 11.82 10.34 3.30
C GLY A 93 12.14 11.47 4.28
N LEU A 94 11.33 11.62 5.33
CA LEU A 94 11.55 12.59 6.40
C LEU A 94 12.86 12.34 7.14
N HIS A 95 13.18 11.08 7.45
CA HIS A 95 14.46 10.74 8.08
C HIS A 95 15.66 11.13 7.20
N SER A 96 15.57 10.88 5.89
CA SER A 96 16.62 11.23 4.94
C SER A 96 16.77 12.76 4.79
N LEU A 97 15.65 13.49 4.76
CA LEU A 97 15.65 14.96 4.78
C LEU A 97 16.28 15.50 6.06
N GLN A 98 15.94 14.93 7.22
CA GLN A 98 16.48 15.34 8.51
C GLN A 98 18.00 15.20 8.58
N GLN A 99 18.54 14.08 8.08
CA GLN A 99 19.97 13.79 8.13
C GLN A 99 20.79 14.71 7.21
N ASN A 100 20.29 14.96 6.00
CA ASN A 100 21.04 15.71 4.99
C ASN A 100 20.78 17.22 5.03
N SER A 101 19.64 17.65 5.54
CA SER A 101 19.21 19.06 5.50
C SER A 101 18.26 19.39 6.67
N PRO A 102 18.73 19.33 7.92
CA PRO A 102 17.90 19.46 9.12
C PRO A 102 17.15 20.80 9.22
N PHE A 103 17.67 21.85 8.59
CA PHE A 103 17.04 23.17 8.54
C PHE A 103 15.77 23.22 7.67
N LEU A 104 15.59 22.27 6.75
CA LEU A 104 14.43 22.17 5.85
C LEU A 104 13.19 21.54 6.51
N LEU A 105 13.32 21.01 7.74
CA LEU A 105 12.19 20.52 8.52
C LEU A 105 11.37 21.64 9.17
N ARG A 106 11.59 22.90 8.76
CA ARG A 106 10.69 24.00 9.10
C ARG A 106 9.41 23.85 8.29
N PHE A 107 8.43 23.19 8.87
CA PHE A 107 7.06 23.23 8.36
C PHE A 107 6.58 24.68 8.33
N PRO A 108 5.87 25.12 7.26
CA PRO A 108 5.28 26.44 7.25
C PRO A 108 4.29 26.52 8.40
N ASN A 109 4.46 27.54 9.25
CA ASN A 109 3.47 27.83 10.28
C ASN A 109 2.22 28.35 9.57
N ASN A 110 1.11 27.59 9.65
CA ASN A 110 -0.19 27.87 9.03
C ASN A 110 -0.19 27.88 7.49
N ALA A 111 -0.40 26.70 6.90
CA ALA A 111 -0.98 26.62 5.56
C ALA A 111 -2.46 27.05 5.63
N SER A 112 -2.90 27.89 4.69
CA SER A 112 -4.32 28.19 4.47
C SER A 112 -4.70 27.74 3.07
N CYS A 113 -5.97 27.38 2.87
CA CYS A 113 -6.52 27.17 1.52
C CYS A 113 -6.89 28.50 0.84
N ASP A 114 -6.98 29.59 1.60
CA ASP A 114 -7.29 30.93 1.07
C ASP A 114 -6.07 31.59 0.41
N SER A 115 -4.86 31.10 0.70
CA SER A 115 -3.61 31.59 0.13
C SER A 115 -2.84 30.46 -0.55
N GLU A 116 -2.45 30.65 -1.80
CA GLU A 116 -1.67 29.68 -2.59
C GLU A 116 -0.18 29.69 -2.20
N ILE A 117 0.11 29.64 -0.90
CA ILE A 117 1.48 29.60 -0.40
C ILE A 117 1.90 28.14 -0.24
N SER A 118 2.75 27.67 -1.17
CA SER A 118 3.33 26.32 -1.11
C SER A 118 4.39 26.21 -0.01
N TRP A 119 4.58 25.01 0.52
CA TRP A 119 5.75 24.72 1.35
C TRP A 119 7.03 24.79 0.52
N THR A 120 7.92 25.72 0.87
CA THR A 120 9.20 25.97 0.18
C THR A 120 10.06 24.73 0.05
N ASP A 121 10.09 23.90 1.09
CA ASP A 121 10.98 22.73 1.15
C ASP A 121 10.26 21.42 0.74
N GLY A 122 8.99 21.52 0.31
CA GLY A 122 8.19 20.37 -0.09
C GLY A 122 8.77 19.61 -1.28
N SER A 123 9.41 20.33 -2.23
CA SER A 123 10.07 19.69 -3.38
C SER A 123 11.27 18.84 -2.96
N SER A 124 12.01 19.27 -1.94
CA SER A 124 13.13 18.50 -1.39
C SER A 124 12.63 17.21 -0.74
N LEU A 125 11.57 17.28 0.08
CA LEU A 125 10.97 16.09 0.67
C LEU A 125 10.46 15.12 -0.41
N PHE A 126 9.78 15.64 -1.42
CA PHE A 126 9.29 14.84 -2.55
C PHE A 126 10.43 14.06 -3.22
N ASN A 127 11.54 14.74 -3.55
CA ASN A 127 12.69 14.08 -4.16
C ASN A 127 13.30 13.00 -3.26
N TYR A 128 13.35 13.23 -1.94
CA TYR A 128 13.81 12.19 -1.02
C TYR A 128 12.89 10.98 -1.04
N ILE A 129 11.56 11.18 -1.00
CA ILE A 129 10.59 10.08 -1.07
C ILE A 129 10.68 9.34 -2.40
N ASP A 130 10.76 10.04 -3.54
CA ASP A 130 10.84 9.46 -4.89
C ASP A 130 12.11 8.64 -5.09
N SER A 131 13.22 9.08 -4.50
CA SER A 131 14.50 8.34 -4.56
C SER A 131 14.53 7.09 -3.68
N LEU A 132 13.51 6.83 -2.85
CA LEU A 132 13.48 5.65 -1.99
C LEU A 132 13.21 4.40 -2.81
N MET A 133 14.16 3.46 -2.75
CA MET A 133 13.87 2.07 -3.04
C MET A 133 13.34 1.40 -1.76
N ILE A 134 12.03 1.24 -1.68
CA ILE A 134 11.38 0.45 -0.62
C ILE A 134 11.52 -1.02 -1.03
N ARG A 135 12.18 -1.81 -0.18
CA ARG A 135 12.43 -3.24 -0.38
C ARG A 135 11.50 -4.08 0.46
#